data_AF-A0A376FHB7-F1
#
_entry.id   AF-A0A376FHB7-F1
#
_cell.length_a   1.000
_cell.length_b   1.000
_cell.length_c   1.000
_cell.angle_alpha   90.00
_cell.angle_beta   90.00
_cell.angle_gamma   90.00
#
_symmetry.space_group_name_H-M   'P 1'
#
loop_
_entity.id
_entity.type
_entity.pdbx_description
1 polymer ?
#
loop_
_entity_poly.entity_id
_entity_poly.type
_entity_poly.pdbx_seq_one_letter_code
_entity_poly.pdbx_strand_id
1 'polypeptide(L)'
;MIALIQRVTRASVTVEGEVTGEIGPGLLVLLGVEKDDDEQKANRLCERVLGYRIFSDAEGKMNLNVQQAGRQRAGGFPVYAGSGYRARHAPEFL
;
A
#
# COMPACT_ATOMS: atom_id res chain seq x y z
N MET A 1 6.90 -9.63 8.87
CA MET A 1 6.41 -8.72 7.79
C MET A 1 5.48 -7.68 8.38
N ILE A 2 5.70 -6.41 8.04
CA ILE A 2 4.88 -5.29 8.52
C ILE A 2 4.51 -4.42 7.33
N ALA A 3 3.25 -3.98 7.26
CA ALA A 3 2.82 -2.92 6.35
C ALA A 3 2.32 -1.73 7.16
N LEU A 4 2.86 -0.54 6.85
CA LEU A 4 2.26 0.72 7.24
C LEU A 4 1.42 1.22 6.06
N ILE A 5 0.11 1.37 6.29
CA ILE A 5 -0.83 1.81 5.27
C ILE A 5 -1.21 3.27 5.51
N GLN A 6 -1.27 4.05 4.44
CA GLN A 6 -1.72 5.43 4.47
C GLN A 6 -2.78 5.64 3.40
N ARG A 7 -3.94 6.19 3.79
CA ARG A 7 -4.94 6.65 2.85
C ARG A 7 -4.49 7.97 2.26
N VAL A 8 -4.36 8.03 0.95
CA VAL A 8 -3.83 9.19 0.24
C VAL A 8 -4.80 9.67 -0.84
N THR A 9 -4.76 10.97 -1.14
CA THR A 9 -5.42 11.55 -2.33
C THR A 9 -4.52 11.48 -3.56
N ARG A 10 -3.21 11.36 -3.37
CA ARG A 10 -2.17 11.09 -4.37
C ARG A 10 -0.90 10.58 -3.70
N ALA A 11 -0.07 9.83 -4.41
CA ALA A 11 1.31 9.51 -4.00
C ALA A 11 2.16 9.23 -5.23
N SER A 12 3.46 9.51 -5.15
CA SER A 12 4.43 9.18 -6.19
C SER A 12 5.76 8.71 -5.60
N VAL A 13 6.52 7.97 -6.39
CA VAL A 13 7.86 7.49 -6.09
C VAL A 13 8.79 8.02 -7.18
N THR A 14 9.90 8.62 -6.76
CA THR A 14 10.90 9.18 -7.66
C THR A 14 12.26 8.54 -7.37
N VAL A 15 12.95 8.09 -8.40
CA VAL A 15 14.31 7.54 -8.33
C VAL A 15 15.17 8.34 -9.29
N GLU A 16 16.26 8.91 -8.79
CA GLU A 16 17.20 9.73 -9.59
C GLU A 16 16.52 10.89 -10.37
N GLY A 17 15.41 11.42 -9.83
CA GLY A 17 14.65 12.50 -10.47
C GLY A 17 13.52 12.04 -11.40
N GLU A 18 13.46 10.75 -11.73
CA GLU A 18 12.42 10.17 -12.59
C GLU A 18 11.30 9.52 -11.79
N VAL A 19 10.03 9.76 -12.18
CA VAL A 19 8.87 9.16 -11.52
C VAL A 19 8.73 7.71 -11.95
N THR A 20 8.97 6.78 -11.04
CA THR A 20 8.89 5.33 -11.29
C THR A 20 7.54 4.73 -10.93
N GLY A 21 6.71 5.48 -10.19
CA GLY A 21 5.33 5.11 -9.89
C GLY A 21 4.53 6.28 -9.36
N GLU A 22 3.27 6.36 -9.75
CA GLU A 22 2.33 7.38 -9.29
C GLU A 22 0.93 6.78 -9.15
N ILE A 23 0.21 7.23 -8.12
CA ILE A 23 -1.20 6.92 -7.90
C ILE A 23 -2.00 8.18 -7.59
N GLY A 24 -3.26 8.18 -8.02
CA GLY A 24 -4.28 9.10 -7.53
C GLY A 24 -4.81 8.69 -6.15
N PRO A 25 -6.10 8.94 -5.85
CA PRO A 25 -6.69 8.58 -4.56
C PRO A 25 -6.64 7.06 -4.31
N GLY A 26 -6.07 6.64 -3.19
CA GLY A 26 -5.87 5.21 -2.91
C GLY A 26 -5.14 4.93 -1.61
N LEU A 27 -4.36 3.85 -1.59
CA LEU A 27 -3.49 3.47 -0.48
C LEU A 27 -2.03 3.51 -0.89
N LEU A 28 -1.23 4.18 -0.06
CA LEU A 28 0.22 4.04 -0.03
C LEU A 28 0.57 2.95 1.01
N VAL A 29 1.39 1.99 0.61
CA VAL A 29 1.78 0.86 1.47
C VAL A 29 3.30 0.84 1.59
N LEU A 30 3.80 1.10 2.81
CA LEU A 30 5.21 0.96 3.13
C LEU A 30 5.43 -0.43 3.74
N LEU A 31 6.11 -1.30 3.00
CA LEU A 31 6.31 -2.70 3.34
C LEU A 31 7.69 -2.94 3.93
N GLY A 32 7.72 -3.48 5.15
CA GLY A 32 8.93 -4.01 5.79
C GLY A 32 8.93 -5.53 5.79
N VAL A 33 9.96 -6.12 5.18
CA VAL A 33 10.21 -7.56 5.16
C VAL A 33 11.25 -7.91 6.22
N GLU A 34 11.03 -9.02 6.93
CA GLU A 34 11.89 -9.57 7.98
C GLU A 34 12.50 -10.92 7.54
N LYS A 35 13.58 -11.34 8.19
CA LYS A 35 14.37 -12.53 7.78
C LYS A 35 13.53 -13.81 7.69
N ASP A 36 12.60 -13.99 8.62
CA ASP A 36 11.78 -15.20 8.73
C ASP A 36 10.44 -15.06 7.99
N ASP A 37 10.28 -14.05 7.12
CA ASP A 37 9.08 -13.91 6.31
C ASP A 37 9.05 -14.91 5.16
N ASP A 38 7.84 -15.40 4.88
CA ASP A 38 7.55 -16.34 3.81
C ASP A 38 6.36 -15.85 2.98
N GLU A 39 6.08 -16.55 1.88
CA GLU A 39 4.95 -16.26 1.00
C GLU A 39 3.60 -16.32 1.73
N GLN A 40 3.47 -17.18 2.73
CA GLN A 40 2.22 -17.31 3.49
C GLN A 40 1.92 -16.04 4.30
N LYS A 41 2.95 -15.48 4.95
CA LYS A 41 2.86 -14.18 5.66
C LYS A 41 2.58 -13.04 4.68
N ALA A 42 3.19 -13.06 3.49
CA ALA A 42 2.93 -12.08 2.45
C ALA A 42 1.46 -12.11 1.99
N ASN A 43 0.94 -13.30 1.68
CA ASN A 43 -0.44 -13.49 1.27
C ASN A 43 -1.43 -13.03 2.36
N ARG A 44 -1.18 -13.42 3.61
CA ARG A 44 -2.01 -12.99 4.75
C ARG A 44 -1.98 -11.48 4.97
N LEU A 45 -0.83 -10.84 4.77
CA LEU A 45 -0.73 -9.38 4.87
C LEU A 45 -1.48 -8.69 3.72
N CYS A 46 -1.35 -9.22 2.51
CA CYS A 46 -2.07 -8.72 1.33
C CYS A 46 -3.59 -8.76 1.54
N GLU A 47 -4.12 -9.91 1.99
CA GLU A 47 -5.55 -10.06 2.32
C GLU A 47 -6.01 -9.04 3.37
N ARG A 48 -5.20 -8.83 4.43
CA ARG A 48 -5.52 -7.85 5.48
C ARG A 48 -5.53 -6.42 4.97
N VAL A 49 -4.57 -6.03 4.14
CA VAL A 49 -4.47 -4.68 3.57
C VAL A 49 -5.63 -4.43 2.60
N LEU A 50 -5.92 -5.39 1.72
CA LEU A 50 -7.03 -5.29 0.77
C LEU A 50 -8.40 -5.26 1.45
N GLY A 51 -8.55 -5.95 2.59
CA GLY A 51 -9.77 -5.99 3.39
C GLY A 51 -9.98 -4.80 4.33
N TYR A 52 -8.97 -3.94 4.53
CA TYR A 52 -9.03 -2.87 5.53
C TYR A 52 -10.03 -1.77 5.13
N ARG A 53 -11.04 -1.53 5.98
CA ARG A 53 -12.14 -0.60 5.73
C ARG A 53 -11.80 0.82 6.20
N ILE A 54 -11.04 1.54 5.38
CA ILE A 54 -10.56 2.91 5.71
C ILE A 54 -11.03 3.96 4.70
N PHE A 55 -11.84 3.57 3.72
CA PHE A 55 -12.46 4.47 2.76
C PHE A 55 -13.88 4.81 3.17
N SER A 56 -14.25 6.08 2.93
CA SER A 56 -15.60 6.56 3.16
C SER A 56 -16.58 6.00 2.13
N ASP A 57 -17.76 5.62 2.59
CA ASP A 57 -18.91 5.30 1.74
C ASP A 57 -19.66 6.57 1.30
N ALA A 58 -20.81 6.40 0.65
CA ALA A 58 -21.66 7.50 0.20
C ALA A 58 -22.20 8.38 1.36
N GLU A 59 -22.24 7.85 2.58
CA GLU A 59 -22.66 8.58 3.79
C GLU A 59 -21.48 9.21 4.53
N GLY A 60 -20.26 9.10 3.99
CA GLY A 60 -19.03 9.61 4.61
C GLY A 60 -18.43 8.70 5.67
N LYS A 61 -19.04 7.55 5.98
CA LYS A 61 -18.57 6.61 7.02
C LYS A 61 -17.48 5.69 6.49
N MET A 62 -16.49 5.38 7.33
CA MET A 62 -15.35 4.52 6.96
C MET A 62 -15.75 3.03 6.90
N ASN A 63 -16.46 2.64 5.86
CA ASN A 63 -17.01 1.29 5.69
C ASN A 63 -16.44 0.54 4.48
N LEU A 64 -15.77 1.23 3.57
CA LEU A 64 -15.30 0.65 2.33
C LEU A 64 -13.84 0.22 2.44
N ASN A 65 -13.55 -0.97 1.91
CA ASN A 65 -12.19 -1.36 1.61
C ASN A 65 -11.72 -0.75 0.29
N VAL A 66 -10.44 -0.95 -0.04
CA VAL A 66 -9.85 -0.28 -1.20
C VAL A 66 -10.42 -0.76 -2.54
N GLN A 67 -10.81 -2.03 -2.63
CA GLN A 67 -11.43 -2.60 -3.83
C GLN A 67 -12.83 -2.01 -4.06
N GLN A 68 -13.60 -1.82 -2.98
CA GLN A 68 -14.93 -1.22 -3.02
C GLN A 68 -14.85 0.28 -3.36
N ALA A 69 -13.91 1.00 -2.75
CA ALA A 69 -13.68 2.42 -3.04
C ALA A 69 -13.25 2.65 -4.50
N GLY A 70 -12.44 1.75 -5.06
CA GLY A 70 -12.05 1.77 -6.47
C GLY A 70 -13.21 1.50 -7.44
N ARG A 71 -14.18 0.64 -7.07
CA ARG A 71 -15.37 0.36 -7.89
C ARG A 71 -16.39 1.50 -7.87
N GLN A 72 -16.51 2.22 -6.76
CA GLN A 72 -17.46 3.31 -6.62
C GLN A 72 -17.05 4.55 -7.44
N ARG A 73 -15.75 4.68 -7.74
CA ARG A 73 -15.23 5.73 -8.61
C ARG A 73 -15.10 5.19 -10.03
N ALA A 74 -15.95 5.66 -10.94
CA ALA A 74 -15.84 5.37 -12.37
C ALA A 74 -14.44 5.80 -12.85
N GLY A 75 -13.55 4.83 -13.13
CA GLY A 75 -12.17 5.11 -13.53
C GLY A 75 -11.13 4.02 -13.20
N GLY A 76 -11.45 3.05 -12.33
CA GLY A 76 -10.67 1.81 -12.18
C GLY A 76 -9.15 2.02 -12.02
N PHE A 77 -8.71 2.71 -10.97
CA PHE A 77 -7.28 2.85 -10.68
C PHE A 77 -6.84 1.79 -9.68
N PRO A 78 -5.90 0.90 -10.03
CA PRO A 78 -5.32 0.01 -9.05
C PRO A 78 -4.41 0.79 -8.13
N VAL A 79 -4.54 0.42 -6.87
CA VAL A 79 -3.68 0.76 -5.76
C VAL A 79 -2.31 0.16 -6.03
N TYR A 80 -1.27 0.98 -6.20
CA TYR A 80 0.07 0.69 -5.68
C TYR A 80 1.03 1.85 -5.96
N ALA A 81 1.57 2.46 -4.90
CA ALA A 81 2.88 3.11 -4.96
C ALA A 81 3.74 2.40 -3.91
N GLY A 82 4.69 1.59 -4.36
CA GLY A 82 5.64 0.92 -3.49
C GLY A 82 6.97 1.67 -3.54
N SER A 83 7.44 2.13 -2.38
CA SER A 83 8.87 2.32 -2.13
C SER A 83 9.11 2.43 -0.63
N GLY A 84 10.02 1.60 -0.13
CA GLY A 84 10.47 1.69 1.25
C GLY A 84 10.95 0.36 1.81
N TYR A 85 11.93 -0.29 1.17
CA TYR A 85 12.68 -1.35 1.81
C TYR A 85 13.50 -0.72 2.95
N ARG A 86 12.98 -0.75 4.17
CA ARG A 86 13.79 -0.47 5.37
C ARG A 86 13.98 -1.78 6.11
N ALA A 87 14.93 -2.58 5.62
CA ALA A 87 15.44 -3.71 6.38
C ALA A 87 15.90 -3.17 7.74
N ARG A 88 15.25 -3.59 8.82
CA ARG A 88 15.71 -3.26 10.18
C ARG A 88 17.04 -3.94 10.55
N HIS A 89 17.63 -4.67 9.60
CA HIS A 89 18.99 -5.17 9.63
C HIS A 89 19.60 -4.84 8.25
N ALA A 90 20.24 -3.68 8.13
CA ALA A 90 21.24 -3.51 7.09
C ALA A 90 22.35 -4.52 7.39
N PRO A 91 22.72 -5.43 6.48
CA PRO A 91 23.97 -6.13 6.63
C PRO A 91 25.08 -5.07 6.58
N GLU A 92 26.01 -5.11 7.54
CA GLU A 92 27.33 -4.50 7.35
C GLU A 92 27.93 -5.17 6.11
N PHE A 93 27.92 -4.47 4.98
CA PHE A 93 28.77 -4.81 3.85
C PHE A 93 30.18 -4.33 4.22
N LEU A 94 31.01 -5.27 4.72
CA LEU A 94 32.46 -5.21 4.63
C LEU A 94 32.90 -5.92 3.34
#